data_AF-A0A1F5S8W2-F1
#
_entry.id   AF-A0A1F5S8W2-F1
#
_cell.length_a   1.000
_cell.length_b   1.000
_cell.length_c   1.000
_cell.angle_alpha   90.00
_cell.angle_beta   90.00
_cell.angle_gamma   90.00
#
_symmetry.space_group_name_H-M   'P 1'
#
loop_
_entity.id
_entity.type
_entity.pdbx_description
1 polymer ?
#
loop_
_entity_poly.entity_id
_entity_poly.type
_entity_poly.pdbx_seq_one_letter_code
_entity_poly.pdbx_strand_id
1 'polypeptide(L)' 'MGLNFNRRQCVKALKKLEFQKLESRRGKHDKFIPPASLKHSNPPFIMIPRHNNIHCQNEIVKELAAMGGEELVKKFQQYL' A
#
# COMPACT_ATOMS: atom_id res chain seq x y z
N MET A 1 -5.09 -17.12 -1.98
CA MET A 1 -4.60 -17.06 -0.58
C MET A 1 -4.74 -15.62 -0.10
N GLY A 2 -5.50 -15.38 0.98
CA GLY A 2 -5.64 -14.05 1.57
C GLY A 2 -4.38 -13.67 2.33
N LEU A 3 -3.84 -12.49 2.09
CA LEU A 3 -2.68 -11.99 2.84
C LEU A 3 -3.14 -11.49 4.20
N ASN A 4 -2.47 -11.91 5.27
CA ASN A 4 -2.75 -11.45 6.63
C ASN A 4 -1.59 -10.58 7.13
N PHE A 5 -1.79 -9.27 7.14
CA PHE A 5 -0.81 -8.31 7.62
C PHE A 5 -1.46 -7.17 8.42
N ASN A 6 -0.76 -6.70 9.45
CA ASN A 6 -1.18 -5.53 10.19
C ASN A 6 -0.70 -4.22 9.51
N ARG A 7 -1.17 -3.08 10.03
CA ARG A 7 -0.76 -1.76 9.53
C ARG A 7 0.74 -1.53 9.51
N ARG A 8 1.46 -1.98 10.55
CA ARG A 8 2.91 -1.77 10.65
C ARG A 8 3.65 -2.52 9.54
N GLN A 9 3.25 -3.76 9.26
CA GLN A 9 3.79 -4.56 8.17
C GLN A 9 3.51 -3.91 6.81
N CYS A 10 2.26 -3.52 6.57
CA CYS A 10 1.86 -2.83 5.34
C CYS A 10 2.70 -1.56 5.09
N VAL A 11 2.78 -0.67 6.08
CA VAL A 11 3.55 0.58 5.97
C VAL A 11 5.04 0.32 5.75
N LYS A 12 5.61 -0.69 6.42
CA LYS A 12 7.02 -1.06 6.24
C LYS A 12 7.28 -1.58 4.83
N ALA A 13 6.41 -2.45 4.33
CA ALA A 13 6.51 -3.00 2.98
C ALA A 13 6.38 -1.90 1.92
N LEU A 14 5.40 -1.00 2.06
CA LEU A 14 5.23 0.16 1.17
C LEU A 14 6.48 1.05 1.14
N LYS A 15 7.05 1.37 2.31
CA LYS A 15 8.29 2.16 2.38
C LYS A 15 9.48 1.48 1.70
N LYS A 16 9.60 0.15 1.80
CA LYS A 16 10.64 -0.62 1.10
C LYS A 16 10.45 -0.65 -0.41
N LEU A 17 9.21 -0.52 -0.88
CA LEU A 17 8.87 -0.32 -2.28
C LEU A 17 8.94 1.15 -2.71
N GLU A 18 9.58 1.99 -1.91
CA GLU A 18 9.79 3.42 -2.18
C GLU A 18 8.49 4.24 -2.25
N PHE A 19 7.38 3.72 -1.71
CA PHE A 19 6.16 4.51 -1.56
C PHE A 19 6.36 5.58 -0.49
N GLN A 20 5.99 6.80 -0.84
CA GLN A 20 6.12 7.96 0.04
C GLN A 20 4.80 8.22 0.75
N LYS A 21 4.85 8.31 2.08
CA LYS A 21 3.69 8.71 2.86
C LYS A 21 3.44 10.20 2.65
N LEU A 22 2.26 10.57 2.17
CA LEU A 22 1.82 11.95 2.15
C LEU A 22 1.44 12.38 3.57
N GLU A 23 2.04 13.46 4.06
CA GLU A 23 1.76 14.00 5.39
C GLU A 23 0.37 14.63 5.44
N SER A 24 -0.64 13.85 5.84
CA SER A 24 -1.90 14.40 6.31
C SER A 24 -2.00 14.27 7.82
N ARG A 25 -2.00 15.39 8.55
CA ARG A 25 -2.20 15.39 10.02
C ARG A 25 -3.64 15.08 10.41
N ARG A 26 -4.60 15.24 9.48
CA ARG A 26 -6.04 15.03 9.72
C ARG A 26 -6.54 13.84 8.90
N GLY A 27 -7.30 12.94 9.54
CA GLY A 27 -7.96 11.81 8.88
C GLY A 27 -7.70 10.44 9.49
N LYS A 28 -8.58 9.50 9.15
CA LYS A 28 -8.53 8.08 9.58
C LYS A 28 -7.60 7.21 8.72
N HIS A 29 -7.01 7.76 7.67
CA HIS A 29 -6.21 7.04 6.68
C HIS A 29 -4.89 7.76 6.39
N ASP A 30 -3.82 6.98 6.18
CA ASP A 30 -2.57 7.42 5.59
C ASP A 30 -2.62 7.24 4.08
N LYS A 31 -2.16 8.23 3.32
CA LYS A 31 -2.03 8.14 1.86
C LYS A 31 -0.58 7.85 1.50
N PHE A 32 -0.36 6.89 0.61
CA PHE A 32 0.96 6.51 0.11
C PHE A 32 1.01 6.70 -1.40
N ILE A 33 1.97 7.50 -1.87
CA ILE A 33 2.18 7.80 -3.28
C ILE A 33 3.24 6.82 -3.80
N PRO A 34 3.00 6.16 -4.95
CA PRO A 34 3.98 5.28 -5.56
C PRO A 34 5.22 6.06 -6.07
N PRO A 35 6.39 5.42 -6.19
CA PRO A 35 7.54 6.01 -6.87
C PRO A 35 7.23 6.33 -8.33
N ALA A 36 7.92 7.33 -8.90
CA ALA A 36 7.71 7.80 -10.27
C ALA A 36 7.87 6.70 -11.35
N SER A 37 8.60 5.63 -11.04
CA SER A 37 8.79 4.46 -11.91
C SER A 37 7.53 3.60 -12.09
N LEU A 38 6.56 3.69 -11.18
CA LEU A 38 5.27 3.02 -11.33
C LEU A 38 4.32 3.94 -12.10
N LYS A 39 3.72 3.41 -13.18
CA LYS A 39 2.77 4.16 -14.02
C LYS A 39 1.64 4.73 -13.16
N HIS A 40 1.16 5.90 -13.55
CA HIS A 40 0.09 6.62 -12.88
C HIS A 40 -1.18 5.75 -12.81
N SER A 41 -1.39 5.08 -11.68
CA SER A 41 -2.70 4.52 -11.34
C SER A 41 -3.68 5.65 -11.09
N ASN A 42 -4.96 5.40 -11.35
CA ASN A 42 -6.03 6.31 -10.98
C ASN A 42 -6.90 5.59 -9.93
N PRO A 43 -6.82 5.94 -8.63
CA PRO A 43 -6.10 7.08 -8.04
C PRO A 43 -4.57 6.86 -7.91
N PRO A 44 -3.76 7.93 -7.87
CA PRO A 44 -2.30 7.86 -7.82
C PRO A 44 -1.75 7.64 -6.40
N PHE A 45 -2.52 6.97 -5.54
CA PHE A 45 -2.14 6.71 -4.16
C PHE A 45 -2.88 5.50 -3.59
N ILE A 46 -2.28 4.86 -2.58
CA ILE A 46 -2.89 3.82 -1.77
C ILE A 46 -3.34 4.42 -0.44
N MET A 47 -4.54 4.08 0.01
CA MET A 47 -5.07 4.48 1.32
C MET A 47 -4.94 3.36 2.34
N ILE A 48 -4.18 3.61 3.41
CA ILE A 48 -4.00 2.67 4.52
C ILE A 48 -4.73 3.20 5.76
N PRO A 49 -5.75 2.49 6.30
CA PRO A 49 -6.41 2.91 7.53
C PRO A 49 -5.43 2.97 8.70
N ARG A 50 -5.63 3.93 9.60
CA ARG A 50 -4.82 4.13 10.81
C ARG A 50 -5.20 3.19 11.96
N HIS A 51 -6.19 2.34 11.77
CA HIS A 51 -6.62 1.34 12.73
C HIS A 51 -5.64 0.15 12.77
N ASN A 52 -5.54 -0.53 13.92
CA ASN A 52 -4.64 -1.68 14.08
C ASN A 52 -5.08 -2.89 13.23
N ASN A 53 -6.39 -3.08 13.08
CA ASN A 53 -6.96 -4.10 12.20
C ASN A 53 -7.23 -3.51 10.82
N ILE A 54 -6.55 -4.06 9.81
CA ILE A 54 -6.81 -3.77 8.42
C ILE A 54 -7.78 -4.83 7.92
N HIS A 55 -9.07 -4.49 7.82
CA HIS A 55 -10.06 -5.36 7.19
C HIS A 55 -9.98 -5.30 5.65
N CYS A 56 -9.34 -4.26 5.11
CA CYS A 56 -9.21 -4.00 3.68
C CYS A 56 -7.88 -4.48 3.07
N GLN A 57 -7.31 -5.59 3.59
CA GLN A 57 -6.02 -6.13 3.12
C GLN A 57 -6.09 -6.50 1.63
N ASN A 58 -7.19 -7.12 1.20
CA ASN A 58 -7.37 -7.54 -0.18
C ASN A 58 -7.50 -6.35 -1.13
N GLU A 59 -8.15 -5.27 -0.70
CA GLU A 59 -8.29 -4.02 -1.46
C GLU A 59 -6.92 -3.36 -1.68
N ILE A 60 -6.08 -3.29 -0.65
CA ILE A 60 -4.70 -2.78 -0.77
C ILE A 60 -3.91 -3.58 -1.80
N VAL A 61 -4.05 -4.90 -1.79
CA VAL A 61 -3.34 -5.79 -2.72
C VAL A 61 -3.85 -5.63 -4.15
N LYS A 62 -5.17 -5.43 -4.33
CA LYS A 62 -5.77 -5.11 -5.63
C LYS A 62 -5.29 -3.77 -6.16
N GLU A 63 -5.18 -2.75 -5.31
CA GLU A 63 -4.64 -1.44 -5.71
C GLU A 63 -3.16 -1.56 -6.11
N LEU A 64 -2.35 -2.32 -5.37
CA LEU A 64 -0.96 -2.61 -5.75
C LEU A 64 -0.87 -3.34 -7.10
N ALA A 65 -1.73 -4.34 -7.33
CA ALA A 65 -1.80 -5.04 -8.60
C ALA A 65 -2.20 -4.10 -9.75
N ALA A 66 -3.12 -3.17 -9.52
CA ALA A 66 -3.53 -2.17 -10.52
C ALA A 66 -2.41 -1.14 -10.82
N MET A 67 -1.55 -0.84 -9.84
CA MET A 67 -0.44 0.11 -9.97
C MET A 67 0.77 -0.47 -10.72
N GLY A 68 1.19 -1.68 -10.36
CA GLY A 68 2.45 -2.25 -10.83
C GLY A 68 2.38 -3.71 -11.25
N GLY A 69 1.17 -4.24 -11.45
CA GLY A 69 0.94 -5.64 -11.82
C GLY A 69 1.28 -6.63 -10.71
N GLU A 70 1.29 -7.91 -11.08
CA GLU A 70 1.60 -8.99 -10.13
C GLU A 70 3.03 -8.93 -9.58
N GLU A 71 3.98 -8.37 -10.33
CA GLU A 71 5.37 -8.23 -9.88
C GLU A 71 5.48 -7.34 -8.65
N LEU A 72 4.74 -6.21 -8.63
CA LEU A 72 4.71 -5.33 -7.47
C LEU A 72 4.09 -6.04 -6.26
N VAL A 73 3.03 -6.81 -6.47
CA VAL A 73 2.39 -7.61 -5.42
C VAL A 73 3.35 -8.65 -4.86
N LYS A 74 4.11 -9.34 -5.70
CA LYS A 74 5.13 -10.31 -5.24
C LYS A 74 6.21 -9.64 -4.40
N LYS A 75 6.73 -8.48 -4.83
CA LYS A 75 7.71 -7.72 -4.05
C LYS A 75 7.13 -7.22 -2.72
N PHE A 76 5.87 -6.79 -2.73
CA PHE A 76 5.16 -6.41 -1.51
C PHE A 76 5.07 -7.59 -0.53
N GLN A 77 4.69 -8.77 -1.01
CA GLN A 77 4.61 -9.99 -0.19
C GLN A 77 5.95 -10.40 0.43
N GLN A 78 7.07 -10.20 -0.28
CA GLN A 78 8.41 -10.46 0.26
C GLN A 78 8.80 -9.53 1.41
N TYR A 79 8.12 -8.39 1.55
CA TYR A 79 8.41 -7.37 2.58
C TYR A 79 7.39 -7.31 3.73
N LEU A 80 6.28 -8.06 3.64
CA LEU A 80 5.29 -8.24 4.70
C LEU A 80 5.87 -8.95 5.93
#